data_AF-A0A0F8XLB7-F1
#
_entry.id   AF-A0A0F8XLB7-F1
#
_cell.length_a   1.000
_cell.length_b   1.000
_cell.length_c   1.000
_cell.angle_alpha   90.00
_cell.angle_beta   90.00
_cell.angle_gamma   90.00
#
_symmetry.space_group_name_H-M   'P 1'
#
loop_
_entity.id
_entity.type
_entity.pdbx_description
1 polymer ?
#
loop_
_entity_poly.entity_id
_entity_poly.type
_entity_poly.pdbx_seq_one_letter_code
_entity_poly.pdbx_strand_id
1 'polypeptide(L)' 'LGTVADGFCVNHRFTDPDAWFLLTDCPDGLKHFVRKNVQRGIEGDFETGNLRYKARERYSYGWSDWRGAYGSPGGGT' A
#
# COMPACT_ATOMS: atom_id res chain seq x y z
N LEU A 1 -16.86 -18.96 -16.25
CA LEU A 1 -15.71 -18.17 -15.74
C LEU A 1 -16.04 -17.77 -14.31
N GLY A 2 -15.37 -18.38 -13.34
CA GLY A 2 -15.56 -18.08 -11.91
C GLY A 2 -14.93 -16.74 -11.60
N THR A 3 -15.76 -15.73 -11.38
CA THR A 3 -15.35 -14.41 -10.93
C THR A 3 -14.84 -14.52 -9.49
N VAL A 4 -13.71 -13.88 -9.18
CA VAL A 4 -13.33 -13.60 -7.78
C VAL A 4 -14.53 -12.91 -7.13
N ALA A 5 -15.02 -13.44 -6.02
CA ALA A 5 -16.31 -13.05 -5.44
C ALA A 5 -16.38 -11.55 -5.12
N ASP A 6 -15.27 -10.96 -4.69
CA ASP A 6 -15.16 -9.55 -4.31
C ASP A 6 -14.69 -8.63 -5.46
N GLY A 7 -14.61 -9.14 -6.69
CA GLY A 7 -14.16 -8.41 -7.85
C GLY A 7 -12.63 -8.27 -7.94
N PHE A 8 -12.17 -7.23 -8.64
CA PHE A 8 -10.74 -6.94 -8.84
C PHE A 8 -10.49 -5.44 -8.75
N CYS A 9 -9.25 -5.05 -8.41
CA CYS A 9 -8.79 -3.67 -8.46
C CYS A 9 -7.57 -3.55 -9.37
N VAL A 10 -7.42 -2.40 -10.03
CA VAL A 10 -6.25 -2.10 -10.87
C VAL A 10 -5.26 -1.29 -10.05
N ASN A 11 -4.06 -1.81 -9.86
CA ASN A 11 -2.98 -1.11 -9.15
C ASN A 11 -1.97 -0.55 -10.15
N HIS A 12 -1.97 0.77 -10.32
CA HIS A 12 -1.04 1.48 -11.21
C HIS A 12 0.43 1.47 -10.76
N ARG A 13 0.76 0.88 -9.60
CA ARG A 13 2.15 0.74 -9.12
C ARG A 13 2.82 -0.55 -9.57
N PHE A 14 2.06 -1.55 -10.00
CA PHE A 14 2.63 -2.75 -10.60
C PHE A 14 2.95 -2.46 -12.07
N THR A 15 4.18 -2.76 -12.46
CA THR A 15 4.73 -2.38 -13.77
C THR A 15 4.75 -3.51 -14.76
N ASP A 16 4.59 -4.75 -14.29
CA ASP A 16 4.58 -5.93 -15.14
C ASP A 16 3.18 -6.10 -15.77
N PRO A 17 3.04 -6.00 -17.10
CA PRO A 17 1.75 -6.02 -17.78
C PRO A 17 1.10 -7.42 -17.82
N ASP A 18 1.87 -8.49 -17.63
CA ASP A 18 1.37 -9.87 -17.71
C ASP A 18 1.23 -10.55 -16.33
N ALA A 19 1.76 -9.92 -15.28
CA ALA A 19 1.61 -10.39 -13.92
C ALA A 19 0.25 -9.99 -13.32
N TRP A 20 -0.38 -10.95 -12.65
CA TRP A 20 -1.56 -10.73 -11.81
C TRP A 20 -1.30 -11.17 -10.38
N PHE A 21 -2.04 -10.56 -9.45
CA PHE A 21 -1.91 -10.80 -8.02
C PHE A 21 -3.28 -11.10 -7.41
N LEU A 22 -3.32 -12.02 -6.45
CA LEU A 22 -4.50 -12.39 -5.71
C LEU A 22 -4.29 -12.12 -4.22
N LEU A 23 -5.19 -11.34 -3.64
CA LEU A 23 -5.32 -11.23 -2.19
C LEU A 23 -6.25 -12.34 -1.72
N THR A 24 -5.82 -13.11 -0.72
CA THR A 24 -6.60 -14.23 -0.20
C THR A 24 -7.41 -13.82 1.03
N ASP A 25 -8.37 -14.66 1.41
CA ASP A 25 -9.18 -14.56 2.63
C ASP A 25 -8.49 -15.16 3.86
N CYS A 26 -7.16 -15.34 3.83
CA CYS A 26 -6.42 -15.88 4.97
C CYS A 26 -6.66 -15.01 6.22
N PRO A 27 -7.17 -15.60 7.33
CA PRO A 27 -7.55 -14.83 8.53
C PRO A 27 -6.43 -13.95 9.11
N ASP A 28 -5.17 -14.40 8.98
CA ASP A 28 -3.97 -13.70 9.45
C ASP A 28 -2.92 -13.57 8.34
N GLY A 29 -3.32 -13.04 7.18
CA GLY A 29 -2.41 -12.78 6.06
C GLY A 29 -1.54 -11.53 6.23
N LEU A 30 -1.78 -10.54 5.36
CA LEU A 30 -1.01 -9.29 5.31
C LEU A 30 -1.34 -8.37 6.49
N LYS A 31 -0.32 -7.69 7.02
CA LYS A 31 -0.44 -6.82 8.19
C LYS A 31 0.03 -5.40 7.87
N HIS A 32 -0.80 -4.44 8.24
CA HIS A 32 -0.50 -3.00 8.18
C HIS A 32 -0.47 -2.43 9.60
N PHE A 33 0.72 -2.04 10.06
CA PHE A 33 0.89 -1.42 11.37
C PHE A 33 1.18 0.07 11.23
N VAL A 34 0.37 0.89 11.90
CA VAL A 34 0.58 2.33 11.99
C VAL A 34 1.42 2.63 13.23
N ARG A 35 2.69 3.00 13.02
CA ARG A 35 3.62 3.35 14.12
C ARG A 35 3.45 4.80 14.57
N LYS A 36 3.10 5.68 13.63
CA LYS A 36 2.80 7.08 13.90
C LYS A 36 1.78 7.55 12.88
N ASN A 37 0.61 7.93 13.35
CA ASN A 37 -0.45 8.54 12.53
C ASN A 37 0.07 9.79 11.83
N VAL A 38 -0.64 10.20 10.77
CA VAL A 38 -0.34 11.42 10.02
C VAL A 38 -0.32 12.61 10.97
N GLN A 39 0.84 13.22 11.14
CA GLN A 39 1.00 14.48 11.86
C GLN A 39 1.37 15.57 10.87
N ARG A 40 0.61 16.65 10.91
CA ARG A 40 0.77 17.83 10.06
C ARG A 40 1.17 19.01 10.95
N GLY A 41 2.19 19.75 10.55
CA GLY A 41 2.64 20.98 11.20
C GLY A 41 2.75 22.08 10.16
N ILE A 42 2.18 23.24 10.50
CA ILE A 42 2.27 24.45 9.68
C ILE A 42 3.07 25.45 10.52
N GLU A 43 4.12 26.00 9.94
CA GLU A 43 4.94 27.05 10.55
C GLU A 43 5.01 28.22 9.57
N GLY A 44 4.56 29.39 10.03
CA GLY A 44 4.70 30.63 9.29
C GLY A 44 6.06 31.25 9.60
N ASP A 45 6.83 31.54 8.57
CA ASP A 45 8.06 32.31 8.68
C ASP A 45 7.71 33.80 8.70
N PHE A 46 7.88 34.45 9.86
CA PHE A 46 7.47 35.84 10.07
C PHE A 46 8.27 36.82 9.20
N GLU A 47 9.55 36.56 8.95
CA GLU A 47 10.42 37.50 8.25
C GLU A 47 10.24 37.43 6.73
N THR A 48 9.97 36.24 6.19
CA THR A 48 9.88 36.03 4.74
C THR A 48 8.43 35.90 4.23
N GLY A 49 7.46 35.72 5.12
CA GLY A 49 6.06 35.49 4.78
C GLY A 49 5.77 34.11 4.18
N ASN A 50 6.76 33.20 4.15
CA ASN A 50 6.59 31.87 3.61
C ASN A 50 5.91 30.92 4.59
N LEU A 51 5.08 30.02 4.08
CA LEU A 51 4.49 28.93 4.86
C LEU A 51 5.29 27.65 4.67
N ARG A 52 5.77 27.08 5.78
CA ARG A 52 6.42 25.77 5.79
C ARG A 52 5.42 24.73 6.25
N TYR A 53 5.21 23.72 5.41
CA TYR A 53 4.34 22.59 5.73
C TYR A 53 5.18 21.33 5.94
N LYS A 54 4.94 20.64 7.05
CA LYS A 54 5.55 19.35 7.34
C LYS A 54 4.48 18.32 7.61
N ALA A 55 4.47 17.25 6.82
CA ALA A 55 3.70 16.06 7.11
C ALA A 55 4.65 14.89 7.42
N ARG A 56 4.30 14.08 8.41
CA ARG A 56 5.02 12.84 8.73
C ARG A 56 4.06 11.76 9.18
N GLU A 57 4.22 10.59 8.58
CA GLU A 57 3.59 9.34 8.97
C GLU A 57 4.66 8.25 9.03
N ARG A 58 4.37 7.16 9.76
CA ARG A 58 5.25 5.99 9.82
C ARG A 58 4.43 4.72 9.83
N TYR A 59 4.71 3.86 8.87
CA TYR A 59 4.10 2.55 8.73
C TYR A 59 5.14 1.44 8.92
N SER A 60 4.66 0.26 9.25
CA SER A 60 5.40 -1.00 9.17
C SER A 60 4.51 -2.02 8.50
N TYR A 61 5.03 -2.66 7.47
CA TYR A 61 4.31 -3.67 6.70
C TYR A 61 4.94 -5.04 6.98
N GLY A 62 4.11 -6.08 6.95
CA GLY A 62 4.56 -7.45 7.11
C GLY A 62 3.44 -8.43 6.78
N TRP A 63 3.68 -9.71 7.05
CA TRP A 63 2.69 -10.77 6.93
C TRP A 63 2.87 -11.75 8.08
N SER A 64 1.77 -12.37 8.51
CA SER A 64 1.82 -13.46 9.49
C SER A 64 1.74 -14.83 8.79
N ASP A 65 0.93 -14.93 7.73
CA ASP A 65 0.89 -16.08 6.81
C ASP A 65 1.34 -15.66 5.39
N TRP A 66 2.25 -16.42 4.80
CA TRP A 66 2.71 -16.23 3.42
C TRP A 66 1.61 -16.49 2.40
N ARG A 67 0.57 -17.24 2.78
CA ARG A 67 -0.62 -17.48 1.95
C ARG A 67 -1.54 -16.27 1.84
N GLY A 68 -1.24 -15.16 2.53
CA GLY A 68 -2.04 -13.94 2.49
C GLY A 68 -2.11 -13.26 1.11
N ALA A 69 -1.14 -13.52 0.24
CA ALA A 69 -1.18 -13.07 -1.15
C ALA A 69 -0.42 -14.03 -2.07
N TYR A 70 -0.86 -14.11 -3.32
CA TYR A 70 -0.16 -14.83 -4.38
C TYR A 70 0.12 -13.89 -5.55
N GLY A 71 1.30 -14.01 -6.15
CA GLY A 71 1.66 -13.32 -7.38
C GLY A 71 2.03 -14.33 -8.45
N SER A 72 1.46 -14.17 -9.64
CA SER A 72 1.93 -14.93 -10.79
C SER A 72 3.35 -14.47 -11.16
N PRO A 73 4.22 -15.38 -11.63
CA PRO A 73 5.60 -15.04 -12.02
C PRO A 73 5.72 -14.13 -13.26
N GLY A 74 4.60 -13.77 -13.89
CA GLY A 74 4.60 -13.17 -15.22
C GLY A 74 4.95 -14.19 -16.30
N GLY A 75 4.56 -13.88 -17.53
CA GLY A 75 4.73 -14.73 -18.70
C GLY A 75 5.82 -14.18 -19.60
N GLY A 76 7.02 -14.00 -19.06
CA GLY A 76 8.12 -13.27 -19.69
C GLY A 76 8.22 -13.48 -21.21
N THR A 77 8.11 -12.38 -21.94
CA THR A 77 8.56 -12.24 -23.33
C THR A 77 9.90 -11.54 -23.40
#